data_AF-A0A841P6H1-F1
#
_entry.id   AF-A0A841P6H1-F1
#
_cell.length_a   1.000
_cell.length_b   1.000
_cell.length_c   1.000
_cell.angle_alpha   90.00
_cell.angle_beta   90.00
_cell.angle_gamma   90.00
#
_symmetry.space_group_name_H-M   'P 1'
#
loop_
_entity.id
_entity.type
_entity.pdbx_description
1 polymer ?
#
loop_
_entity_poly.entity_id
_entity_poly.type
_entity_poly.pdbx_seq_one_letter_code
_entity_poly.pdbx_strand_id
1 'polypeptide(L)' 'MTDEQGKAPSNPDDPVVRRLVNETGITQMQARELIALLGALSWASLLREAQILTAGKR' A
#
# COMPACT_ATOMS: atom_id res chain seq x y z
N MET A 1 25.98 7.22 4.33
CA MET A 1 24.93 7.51 5.32
C MET A 1 23.67 7.01 4.68
N THR A 2 23.19 5.84 5.09
CA THR A 2 21.96 5.26 4.54
C THR A 2 20.84 6.15 5.04
N ASP A 3 20.07 6.77 4.15
CA ASP A 3 18.85 7.47 4.53
C ASP A 3 17.87 6.41 5.04
N GLU A 4 17.99 6.11 6.34
CA GLU A 4 17.01 5.35 7.11
C GLU A 4 15.79 6.26 7.28
N GLN A 5 15.06 6.43 6.18
CA GLN A 5 13.77 7.10 6.17
C GLN A 5 12.84 6.31 7.09
N GLY A 6 12.84 6.74 8.35
CA GLY A 6 11.94 6.29 9.39
C GLY A 6 10.53 6.43 8.86
N LYS A 7 9.97 5.30 8.44
CA LYS A 7 8.57 5.16 8.05
C LYS A 7 7.74 5.51 9.28
N ALA A 8 7.30 6.77 9.34
CA ALA A 8 6.45 7.27 10.40
C ALA A 8 5.19 6.40 10.51
N PRO A 9 4.67 6.20 11.74
CA PRO A 9 3.57 5.28 11.98
C PRO A 9 2.29 5.78 11.30
N SER A 10 1.77 4.96 10.39
CA SER A 10 0.33 4.79 10.14
C SER A 10 -0.51 6.07 10.08
N ASN A 11 -0.03 7.13 9.43
CA ASN A 11 -0.87 8.32 9.26
C ASN A 11 -1.89 8.04 8.15
N PRO A 12 -3.20 8.22 8.39
CA PRO A 12 -4.24 8.03 7.36
C PRO A 12 -4.05 8.93 6.11
N ASP A 13 -3.21 9.96 6.22
CA ASP A 13 -2.81 10.87 5.15
C ASP A 13 -1.55 10.43 4.37
N ASP A 14 -1.08 9.19 4.53
CA ASP A 14 0.07 8.70 3.77
C ASP A 14 -0.24 8.76 2.25
N PRO A 15 0.51 9.56 1.46
CA PRO A 15 0.29 9.70 0.03
C PRO A 15 0.41 8.36 -0.71
N VAL A 16 1.20 7.42 -0.17
CA VAL A 16 1.36 6.07 -0.74
C VAL A 16 0.06 5.27 -0.59
N VAL A 17 -0.61 5.35 0.56
CA VAL A 17 -1.91 4.69 0.80
C VAL A 17 -2.96 5.25 -0.16
N ARG A 18 -3.06 6.58 -0.27
CA ARG A 18 -4.02 7.23 -1.17
C ARG A 18 -3.80 6.85 -2.63
N ARG A 19 -2.54 6.86 -3.07
CA ARG A 19 -2.17 6.43 -4.42
C ARG A 19 -2.59 4.99 -4.68
N LEU A 20 -2.33 4.08 -3.74
CA LEU A 20 -2.62 2.65 -3.92
C LEU A 20 -4.13 2.40 -4.00
N VAL A 21 -4.92 3.06 -3.13
CA VAL A 21 -6.39 3.02 -3.18
C VAL A 21 -6.91 3.55 -4.51
N ASN A 22 -6.40 4.68 -4.99
CA ASN A 22 -6.86 5.27 -6.25
C ASN A 22 -6.51 4.41 -7.48
N GLU A 23 -5.32 3.79 -7.51
CA GLU A 23 -4.88 2.97 -8.64
C GLU A 23 -5.57 1.59 -8.68
N THR A 24 -5.99 1.06 -7.54
CA THR A 24 -6.44 -0.34 -7.44
C THR A 24 -7.89 -0.51 -7.01
N GLY A 25 -8.51 0.51 -6.42
CA GLY A 25 -9.88 0.46 -5.92
C GLY A 25 -10.06 -0.34 -4.62
N ILE A 26 -8.97 -0.76 -3.97
CA ILE A 26 -9.04 -1.40 -2.63
C ILE A 26 -9.36 -0.36 -1.55
N THR A 27 -9.79 -0.82 -0.38
CA THR A 27 -10.06 0.07 0.76
C THR A 27 -8.75 0.61 1.37
N GLN A 28 -8.82 1.77 2.04
CA GLN A 28 -7.66 2.33 2.76
C GLN A 28 -7.09 1.35 3.80
N MET A 29 -7.93 0.53 4.43
CA MET A 29 -7.50 -0.50 5.38
C MET A 29 -6.63 -1.56 4.68
N GLN A 30 -7.11 -2.12 3.57
CA GLN A 30 -6.36 -3.10 2.77
C GLN A 30 -5.04 -2.52 2.24
N ALA A 31 -5.05 -1.26 1.79
CA ALA A 31 -3.84 -0.59 1.34
C ALA A 31 -2.79 -0.46 2.46
N ARG A 32 -3.22 -0.07 3.68
CA ARG A 32 -2.32 0.00 4.85
C ARG A 32 -1.76 -1.36 5.23
N GLU A 33 -2.58 -2.41 5.20
CA GLU A 33 -2.13 -3.78 5.49
C GLU A 33 -1.10 -4.27 4.48
N LEU A 34 -1.33 -4.05 3.18
CA LEU A 34 -0.36 -4.39 2.13
C LEU A 34 0.96 -3.63 2.29
N ILE A 35 0.90 -2.33 2.59
CA ILE A 35 2.08 -1.50 2.82
C ILE A 35 2.82 -1.90 4.11
N ALA A 36 2.10 -2.35 5.14
CA ALA A 36 2.70 -2.87 6.36
C ALA A 36 3.40 -4.22 6.11
N LEU A 37 2.81 -5.09 5.29
CA LEU A 37 3.32 -6.43 4.99
C LEU A 37 4.51 -6.42 4.02
N LEU A 38 4.43 -5.68 2.92
CA LEU A 38 5.40 -5.72 1.82
C LEU A 38 6.40 -4.55 1.84
N GLY A 39 6.10 -3.52 2.64
CA GLY A 39 6.81 -2.25 2.62
C GLY A 39 6.34 -1.32 1.50
N ALA A 40 6.56 -0.01 1.70
CA ALA A 40 6.14 1.03 0.75
C ALA A 40 7.03 1.11 -0.50
N LEU A 41 8.26 0.58 -0.45
CA LEU A 41 9.23 0.65 -1.55
C LEU A 41 8.93 -0.35 -2.69
N SER A 42 8.15 -1.40 -2.41
CA SER A 42 7.86 -2.48 -3.35
C SER A 42 6.57 -2.24 -4.14
N TRP A 43 6.49 -1.14 -4.90
CA TRP A 43 5.25 -0.70 -5.57
C TRP A 43 4.64 -1.76 -6.51
N ALA A 44 5.48 -2.45 -7.30
CA ALA A 44 5.01 -3.50 -8.20
C ALA A 44 4.31 -4.65 -7.44
N SER A 45 4.85 -5.03 -6.28
CA SER A 45 4.24 -6.05 -5.41
C SER A 45 2.93 -5.57 -4.82
N LEU A 46 2.87 -4.31 -4.36
CA LEU A 46 1.63 -3.71 -3.85
C LEU A 46 0.51 -3.73 -4.90
N LEU A 47 0.82 -3.34 -6.14
CA LEU A 47 -0.16 -3.36 -7.23
C LEU A 47 -0.65 -4.77 -7.55
N ARG A 48 0.26 -5.75 -7.60
CA ARG A 48 -0.10 -7.15 -7.88
C ARG A 48 -1.05 -7.70 -6.82
N GLU A 49 -0.67 -7.57 -5.54
CA GLU A 49 -1.49 -8.10 -4.45
C GLU A 49 -2.83 -7.37 -4.36
N ALA A 50 -2.85 -6.04 -4.56
CA ALA A 50 -4.09 -5.28 -4.62
C ALA A 50 -5.02 -5.75 -5.76
N GLN A 51 -4.48 -6.02 -6.95
CA GLN A 51 -5.27 -6.58 -8.06
C GLN A 51 -5.83 -7.95 -7.71
N ILE A 52 -5.05 -8.83 -7.07
CA ILE A 52 -5.53 -10.15 -6.61
C ILE A 52 -6.70 -9.99 -5.64
N LEU A 53 -6.61 -9.06 -4.68
CA LEU A 53 -7.70 -8.77 -3.73
C LEU A 53 -8.98 -8.30 -4.43
N THR A 54 -8.87 -7.52 -5.51
CA THR A 54 -10.04 -7.08 -6.29
C THR A 54 -10.59 -8.14 -7.23
N ALA A 55 -9.72 -8.97 -7.82
CA ALA A 55 -10.09 -10.02 -8.76
C ALA A 55 -10.87 -11.16 -8.08
N GLY A 56 -10.55 -11.46 -6.82
CA GLY A 56 -11.26 -12.44 -6.00
C GLY A 56 -12.59 -11.97 -5.42
N LYS A 57 -12.99 -10.71 -5.64
CA LYS A 57 -14.22 -10.12 -5.11
C LYS A 57 -15.45 -10.30 -6.01
N ARG A 58 -15.40 -11.29 -6.92
CA ARG A 58 -16.48 -11.62 -7.88
C ARG A 58 -17.36 -12.75 -7.37
#